data_AF-A0A7L3DBP1-F1
#
_entry.id   AF-A0A7L3DBP1-F1
#
_cell.length_a   1.000
_cell.length_b   1.000
_cell.length_c   1.000
_cell.angle_alpha   90.00
_cell.angle_beta   90.00
_cell.angle_gamma   90.00
#
_symmetry.space_group_name_H-M   'P 1'
#
loop_
_entity.id
_entity.type
_entity.pdbx_description
1 polymer ?
#
loop_
_entity_poly.entity_id
_entity_poly.type
_entity_poly.pdbx_seq_one_letter_code
_entity_poly.pdbx_strand_id
1 'polypeptide(L)'
;SPGRALSPGGGVCVSPGGRRGVPALSPSLSPQVVARFNRLRQEQRGLASKAAELELELNEHSLVIETLREVDPTRKCYRMVGGILVERTVKEVLPALENNKEQV
;
A
#
# COMPACT_ATOMS: atom_id res chain seq x y z
N SER A 1 19.92 51.66 43.33
CA SER A 1 20.73 51.19 44.48
C SER A 1 19.94 51.42 45.75
N PRO A 2 19.97 50.55 46.79
CA PRO A 2 20.98 49.54 47.16
C PRO A 2 20.39 48.10 47.16
N GLY A 3 21.08 46.98 47.35
CA GLY A 3 22.47 46.60 47.65
C GLY A 3 22.58 45.05 47.49
N ARG A 4 23.68 44.50 46.94
CA ARG A 4 24.71 43.67 47.62
C ARG A 4 24.13 42.54 48.52
N ALA A 5 24.58 41.27 48.52
CA ALA A 5 25.87 40.68 48.15
C ALA A 5 25.80 39.12 48.01
N LEU A 6 26.86 38.58 47.40
CA LEU A 6 27.38 37.18 47.35
C LEU A 6 27.37 36.45 48.72
N SER A 7 27.42 35.12 48.92
CA SER A 7 27.94 33.89 48.25
C SER A 7 27.57 32.67 49.17
N PRO A 8 28.16 31.45 49.11
CA PRO A 8 28.40 30.47 48.03
C PRO A 8 27.92 29.03 48.41
N GLY A 9 27.99 28.08 47.47
CA GLY A 9 27.87 26.62 47.72
C GLY A 9 27.00 26.00 46.63
N GLY A 10 27.45 25.09 45.77
CA GLY A 10 28.48 24.07 45.88
C GLY A 10 27.84 22.82 45.29
N GLY A 11 28.39 22.24 44.22
CA GLY A 11 27.90 20.94 43.73
C GLY A 11 27.94 20.72 42.22
N VAL A 12 29.10 20.21 41.78
CA VAL A 12 29.28 19.29 40.64
C VAL A 12 29.06 19.85 39.23
N CYS A 13 30.16 20.28 38.62
CA CYS A 13 30.36 20.20 37.18
C CYS A 13 30.36 18.73 36.74
N VAL A 14 29.28 18.26 36.13
CA VAL A 14 29.29 16.97 35.42
C VAL A 14 29.99 17.19 34.09
N SER A 15 31.18 16.60 33.93
CA SER A 15 31.95 16.61 32.68
C SER A 15 31.14 15.98 31.54
N PRO A 16 31.19 16.51 30.31
CA PRO A 16 30.66 15.78 29.16
C PRO A 16 31.64 14.66 28.82
N GLY A 17 31.40 13.48 29.39
CA GLY A 17 32.04 12.23 28.97
C GLY A 17 31.78 12.01 27.48
N GLY A 18 32.85 12.03 26.70
CA GLY A 18 32.82 11.91 25.25
C GLY A 18 32.00 10.71 24.78
N ARG A 19 30.96 10.98 23.97
CA ARG A 19 30.38 9.98 23.09
C ARG A 19 31.50 9.58 22.11
N ARG A 20 32.15 8.45 22.38
CA ARG A 20 33.00 7.78 21.40
C ARG A 20 32.11 7.49 20.19
N GLY A 21 32.32 8.27 19.13
CA GLY A 21 31.65 8.07 17.85
C GLY A 21 31.92 6.65 17.39
N VAL A 22 30.85 5.89 17.19
CA VAL A 22 30.89 4.73 16.30
C VAL A 22 31.40 5.26 14.95
N PRO A 23 32.50 4.71 14.38
CA PRO A 23 32.93 5.11 13.06
C PRO A 23 31.81 4.74 12.10
N ALA A 24 31.17 5.76 11.52
CA ALA A 24 30.19 5.59 10.47
C ALA A 24 30.92 4.96 9.28
N LEU A 25 30.78 3.64 9.11
CA LEU A 25 31.18 2.97 7.89
C LEU A 25 30.19 3.42 6.80
N SER A 26 30.45 4.57 6.20
CA SER A 26 29.82 4.97 4.96
C SER A 26 30.63 4.38 3.81
N PRO A 27 30.24 3.23 3.22
CA PRO A 27 30.71 2.96 1.88
C PRO A 27 30.07 4.04 1.00
N SER A 28 30.88 4.83 0.33
CA SER A 28 30.41 5.70 -0.74
C SER A 28 29.82 4.82 -1.84
N LEU A 29 28.54 4.49 -1.72
CA LEU A 29 27.80 3.75 -2.74
C LEU A 29 27.87 4.58 -4.01
N SER A 30 28.33 3.96 -5.10
CA SER A 30 28.47 4.66 -6.36
C SER A 30 27.09 5.22 -6.78
N PRO A 31 27.03 6.42 -7.38
CA PRO A 31 25.77 7.02 -7.82
C PRO A 31 24.94 6.08 -8.72
N GLN A 32 25.63 5.22 -9.49
CA GLN A 32 24.99 4.19 -10.32
C GLN A 32 24.29 3.10 -9.50
N VAL A 33 24.88 2.64 -8.39
CA VAL A 33 24.26 1.64 -7.50
C VAL A 33 23.01 2.22 -6.84
N VAL A 34 23.07 3.47 -6.39
CA VAL A 34 21.92 4.17 -5.81
C VAL A 34 20.80 4.36 -6.84
N ALA A 35 21.13 4.76 -8.07
CA ALA A 35 20.15 4.91 -9.15
C ALA A 35 19.48 3.58 -9.50
N ARG A 36 20.26 2.50 -9.64
CA ARG A 36 19.73 1.15 -9.92
C ARG A 36 18.83 0.66 -8.79
N PHE A 37 19.23 0.86 -7.53
CA PHE A 37 18.44 0.50 -6.37
C PHE A 37 17.10 1.24 -6.33
N ASN A 38 17.12 2.56 -6.56
CA ASN A 38 15.89 3.35 -6.58
C ASN A 38 14.93 2.93 -7.69
N ARG A 39 15.46 2.57 -8.87
CA ARG A 39 14.66 1.99 -9.96
C ARG A 39 13.99 0.68 -9.54
N LEU A 40 14.77 -0.28 -9.02
CA LEU A 40 14.24 -1.57 -8.55
C LEU A 40 13.19 -1.40 -7.45
N ARG A 41 13.41 -0.43 -6.54
CA ARG A 41 12.44 -0.10 -5.49
C ARG A 41 11.15 0.49 -6.05
N GLN A 42 11.23 1.31 -7.10
CA GLN A 42 10.05 1.83 -7.77
C GLN A 42 9.29 0.72 -8.50
N GLU A 43 9.99 -0.18 -9.18
CA GLU A 43 9.42 -1.37 -9.82
C GLU A 43 8.73 -2.27 -8.79
N GLN A 44 9.37 -2.54 -7.64
CA GLN A 44 8.78 -3.32 -6.55
C GLN A 44 7.48 -2.70 -6.05
N ARG A 45 7.45 -1.37 -5.82
CA ARG A 45 6.22 -0.68 -5.40
C ARG A 45 5.14 -0.74 -6.47
N GLY A 46 5.50 -0.57 -7.74
CA GLY A 46 4.57 -0.68 -8.86
C GLY A 46 3.92 -2.06 -8.93
N LEU A 47 4.71 -3.12 -8.78
CA LEU A 47 4.21 -4.50 -8.73
C LEU A 47 3.29 -4.74 -7.53
N ALA A 48 3.65 -4.24 -6.36
CA ALA A 48 2.81 -4.36 -5.16
C ALA A 48 1.46 -3.63 -5.33
N SER A 49 1.47 -2.42 -5.92
CA SER A 49 0.24 -1.70 -6.24
C SER A 49 -0.62 -2.45 -7.25
N LYS A 50 -0.01 -3.03 -8.30
CA LYS A 50 -0.76 -3.78 -9.30
C LYS A 50 -1.34 -5.09 -8.73
N ALA A 51 -0.60 -5.77 -7.85
CA ALA A 51 -1.11 -6.95 -7.15
C ALA A 51 -2.33 -6.61 -6.29
N ALA A 52 -2.28 -5.52 -5.52
CA ALA A 52 -3.41 -5.10 -4.69
C ALA A 52 -4.65 -4.71 -5.52
N GLU A 53 -4.45 -4.09 -6.70
CA GLU A 53 -5.54 -3.80 -7.64
C GLU A 53 -6.21 -5.09 -8.14
N LEU A 54 -5.42 -6.07 -8.61
CA LEU A 54 -5.93 -7.35 -9.10
C LEU A 54 -6.62 -8.17 -8.01
N GLU A 55 -6.08 -8.17 -6.79
CA GLU A 55 -6.71 -8.82 -5.64
C GLU A 55 -8.09 -8.22 -5.34
N LEU A 56 -8.22 -6.90 -5.47
CA LEU A 56 -9.50 -6.21 -5.29
C LEU A 56 -10.49 -6.58 -6.39
N GLU A 57 -10.07 -6.54 -7.66
CA GLU A 57 -10.90 -6.96 -8.81
C GLU A 57 -11.41 -8.40 -8.65
N LEU A 58 -10.53 -9.33 -8.25
CA LEU A 58 -10.88 -10.73 -7.99
C LEU A 58 -11.90 -10.88 -6.85
N ASN A 59 -11.75 -10.10 -5.78
CA ASN A 59 -12.66 -10.13 -4.64
C ASN A 59 -14.04 -9.58 -5.02
N GLU A 60 -14.11 -8.49 -5.79
CA GLU A 60 -15.37 -7.93 -6.29
C GLU A 60 -16.11 -8.94 -7.19
N HIS A 61 -15.41 -9.58 -8.13
CA HIS A 61 -16.01 -10.62 -8.96
C HIS A 61 -16.51 -11.80 -8.11
N SER A 62 -15.75 -12.23 -7.10
CA SER A 62 -16.15 -13.32 -6.21
C SER A 62 -17.44 -13.01 -5.47
N LEU A 63 -17.53 -11.80 -4.89
CA LEU A 63 -18.73 -11.37 -4.16
C LEU A 63 -19.98 -11.33 -5.06
N VAL A 64 -19.84 -10.82 -6.28
CA VAL A 64 -20.97 -10.78 -7.23
C VAL A 64 -21.39 -12.20 -7.64
N ILE A 65 -20.45 -13.10 -7.89
CA ILE A 65 -20.76 -14.50 -8.25
C ILE A 65 -21.46 -15.21 -7.08
N GLU A 66 -20.95 -15.07 -5.85
CA GLU A 66 -21.55 -15.69 -4.67
C GLU A 66 -22.99 -15.23 -4.45
N THR A 67 -23.24 -13.92 -4.54
CA THR A 67 -24.59 -13.37 -4.39
C THR A 67 -25.53 -13.82 -5.51
N LEU A 68 -25.06 -13.94 -6.75
CA LEU A 68 -25.90 -14.37 -7.88
C LEU A 68 -26.20 -15.87 -7.90
N ARG A 69 -25.38 -16.71 -7.23
CA ARG A 69 -25.63 -18.16 -7.13
C ARG A 69 -26.88 -18.49 -6.33
N GLU A 70 -27.27 -17.62 -5.39
CA GLU A 70 -28.47 -17.79 -4.58
C GLU A 70 -29.74 -17.23 -5.25
N VAL A 71 -29.58 -16.55 -6.40
CA VAL A 71 -30.68 -15.93 -7.15
C VAL A 71 -31.22 -16.91 -8.19
N ASP A 72 -32.53 -16.84 -8.45
CA ASP A 72 -33.18 -17.64 -9.48
C ASP A 72 -32.51 -17.45 -10.86
N PRO A 73 -32.11 -18.55 -11.55
CA PRO A 73 -31.38 -18.50 -12.81
C PRO A 73 -32.18 -17.87 -13.98
N THR A 74 -33.52 -17.87 -13.89
CA THR A 74 -34.42 -17.27 -14.89
C THR A 74 -34.68 -15.79 -14.64
N ARG A 75 -34.22 -15.24 -13.50
CA ARG A 75 -34.37 -13.83 -13.18
C ARG A 75 -33.61 -12.97 -14.19
N LYS A 76 -34.23 -11.87 -14.60
CA LYS A 76 -33.62 -10.87 -15.48
C LYS A 76 -32.50 -10.12 -14.73
N CYS A 77 -31.39 -9.91 -15.42
CA CYS A 77 -30.27 -9.11 -14.97
C CYS A 77 -29.88 -8.11 -16.07
N TYR A 78 -29.33 -6.97 -15.68
CA TYR A 78 -28.97 -5.91 -16.63
C TYR A 78 -27.48 -5.63 -16.56
N ARG A 79 -26.78 -5.75 -17.69
CA ARG A 79 -25.36 -5.41 -17.81
C ARG A 79 -25.21 -4.07 -18.51
N MET A 80 -24.43 -3.17 -17.94
CA MET A 80 -24.08 -1.91 -18.58
C MET A 80 -22.99 -2.11 -19.63
N VAL A 81 -23.23 -1.63 -20.85
CA VAL A 81 -22.24 -1.64 -21.94
C VAL A 81 -22.29 -0.30 -22.64
N GLY A 82 -21.22 0.49 -22.55
CA GLY A 82 -21.13 1.79 -23.24
C GLY A 82 -22.26 2.77 -22.89
N GLY A 83 -22.83 2.69 -21.68
CA GLY A 83 -23.93 3.55 -21.23
C GLY A 83 -25.35 3.01 -21.51
N ILE A 84 -25.51 1.85 -22.16
CA ILE A 84 -26.81 1.20 -22.38
C ILE A 84 -26.92 -0.04 -21.47
N LEU A 85 -28.09 -0.26 -20.90
CA LEU A 85 -28.40 -1.48 -20.14
C LEU A 85 -28.87 -2.58 -21.09
N VAL A 86 -28.13 -3.68 -21.13
CA VAL A 86 -28.47 -4.88 -21.91
C VAL A 86 -29.16 -5.88 -20.99
N GLU A 87 -30.39 -6.28 -21.35
CA GLU A 87 -31.14 -7.32 -20.64
C GLU A 87 -30.54 -8.70 -20.91
N ARG A 88 -30.33 -9.45 -19.83
CA ARG A 88 -29.83 -10.84 -19.81
C ARG A 88 -30.54 -11.61 -18.70
N THR A 89 -30.21 -12.89 -18.56
CA THR A 89 -30.66 -13.73 -17.44
C THR A 89 -29.48 -14.18 -16.59
N VAL A 90 -29.73 -14.48 -15.30
CA VAL A 90 -28.68 -14.93 -14.38
C VAL A 90 -27.94 -16.16 -14.92
N LYS A 91 -28.66 -17.11 -15.55
CA LYS A 91 -28.06 -18.27 -16.23
C LYS A 91 -27.08 -17.93 -17.36
N GLU A 92 -27.23 -16.77 -18.01
CA GLU A 92 -26.32 -16.32 -19.08
C GLU A 92 -25.15 -15.52 -18.50
N VAL A 93 -25.38 -14.80 -17.40
CA VAL A 93 -24.39 -13.89 -16.80
C VAL A 93 -23.42 -14.61 -15.87
N LEU A 94 -23.88 -15.59 -15.08
CA LEU A 94 -23.01 -16.32 -14.15
C LEU A 94 -21.79 -16.95 -14.84
N PRO A 95 -21.94 -17.72 -15.94
CA PRO A 95 -20.78 -18.30 -16.63
C PRO A 95 -19.86 -17.23 -17.22
N ALA A 96 -20.42 -16.10 -17.67
CA ALA A 96 -19.62 -15.00 -18.21
C ALA A 96 -18.79 -14.33 -17.10
N LEU A 97 -19.34 -14.16 -15.90
CA LEU A 97 -18.61 -13.62 -14.75
C LEU A 97 -17.50 -14.57 -14.26
N GLU A 98 -17.77 -15.88 -14.23
CA GLU A 98 -16.76 -16.89 -13.86
C GLU A 98 -15.59 -16.89 -14.86
N ASN A 99 -15.88 -16.92 -16.17
CA ASN A 99 -14.85 -16.86 -17.20
C ASN A 99 -14.04 -15.55 -17.19
N ASN A 100 -14.66 -14.41 -16.84
CA ASN A 100 -13.96 -13.14 -16.74
C ASN A 100 -13.05 -13.11 -15.50
N LYS A 101 -13.51 -13.65 -14.38
CA LYS A 101 -12.72 -13.75 -13.15
C LYS A 101 -11.45 -14.58 -13.36
N GLU A 102 -11.51 -15.65 -14.16
CA GLU A 102 -10.33 -16.49 -14.48
C GLU A 102 -9.30 -15.78 -15.39
N GLN A 103 -9.70 -14.70 -16.06
CA GLN A 103 -8.83 -13.91 -16.94
C GLN A 103 -8.19 -12.70 -16.23
N VAL A 104 -8.57 -12.44 -14.98
CA VAL A 104 -7.94 -11.46 -14.09
C VAL A 104 -6.76 -12.11 -13.39
#